data_AF-A0A4Y9QD53-F1
#
_entry.id   AF-A0A4Y9QD53-F1
#
_cell.length_a   1.000
_cell.length_b   1.000
_cell.length_c   1.000
_cell.angle_alpha   90.00
_cell.angle_beta   90.00
_cell.angle_gamma   90.00
#
_symmetry.space_group_name_H-M   'P 1'
#
loop_
_entity.id
_entity.type
_entity.pdbx_description
1 polymer ?
#
loop_
_entity_poly.entity_id
_entity_poly.type
_entity_poly.pdbx_seq_one_letter_code
_entity_poly.pdbx_strand_id
1 'polypeptide(L)'
;MKRRIMTLVLALGVALTPVIAPVAHAVPVMNRVPAAYADAVRLLTRPPSAVLLPAPPAGGTAALLDAVNQHRLGLAVVPPLGALPAPQVEALAGVPQPYAGRVAALLQTILACPARGGPACATATNDALVAVLRTPAPAFADVDLWPTLYIDGNGGSNTYRHDYIVLIDRGGNDTYDNNAGGNLVDVQRGPAGSAAPIKADAVGCEQAQGIATLPANNTFDCVSMPQVALLDYRGFGFSNDTYGVMKSPRASDHNPPPTGPRAVDGSCTTSSLIRRIVVEGSGFEGNGLLMDVDGHDRYLGKTAAQGSAHVSGVGVLRDLGRGNDSYLAIRNSQGFSLVGELGVLQDDGGNDRYDTYMPRKRNPAAAYQTPGSGGVIDDTGTCDNLPRMVQGSGLAGGYGLLTDQDGWDTYVGAPPATQPFAPPVQFLHSSQGFGCSGGTGELRDTGLDHDVYREGPTRADGMSVTQVQTPCAPDAPGVSVFLDDGPRS
;
A
#
# COMPACT_ATOMS: atom_id res chain seq x y z
N MET A 1 -13.60 -28.43 -39.45
CA MET A 1 -14.33 -27.99 -38.23
C MET A 1 -13.36 -27.97 -37.05
N LYS A 2 -12.73 -26.82 -36.77
CA LYS A 2 -11.86 -26.62 -35.61
C LYS A 2 -12.68 -25.88 -34.54
N ARG A 3 -12.94 -26.51 -33.40
CA ARG A 3 -13.58 -25.86 -32.25
C ARG A 3 -12.58 -24.85 -31.66
N ARG A 4 -12.96 -23.57 -31.68
CA ARG A 4 -12.26 -22.51 -30.93
C ARG A 4 -12.57 -22.70 -29.45
N ILE A 5 -11.56 -23.03 -28.65
CA ILE A 5 -11.64 -22.99 -27.19
C ILE A 5 -11.33 -21.55 -26.78
N MET A 6 -12.34 -20.91 -26.18
CA MET A 6 -12.27 -19.58 -25.62
C MET A 6 -11.39 -19.64 -24.36
N THR A 7 -10.27 -18.95 -24.36
CA THR A 7 -9.31 -18.93 -23.24
C THR A 7 -9.73 -17.80 -22.30
N LEU A 8 -10.43 -18.20 -21.22
CA LEU A 8 -10.69 -17.40 -20.03
C LEU A 8 -9.45 -17.54 -19.14
N VAL A 9 -8.65 -16.49 -18.97
CA VAL A 9 -7.50 -16.50 -18.06
C VAL A 9 -7.67 -15.35 -17.06
N LEU A 10 -8.30 -15.70 -15.96
CA LEU A 10 -7.95 -15.20 -14.63
C LEU A 10 -6.96 -16.21 -14.05
N ALA A 11 -5.81 -15.74 -13.54
CA ALA A 11 -5.02 -16.54 -12.60
C ALA A 11 -4.08 -15.67 -11.73
N LEU A 12 -4.64 -14.74 -10.95
CA LEU A 12 -4.35 -14.82 -9.51
C LEU A 12 -5.06 -16.08 -9.02
N GLY A 13 -4.37 -16.93 -8.26
CA GLY A 13 -4.89 -18.21 -7.78
C GLY A 13 -5.99 -18.08 -6.72
N VAL A 14 -7.09 -17.41 -7.06
CA VAL A 14 -8.37 -17.48 -6.35
C VAL A 14 -9.33 -18.18 -7.30
N ALA A 15 -9.93 -19.27 -6.86
CA ALA A 15 -11.08 -19.87 -7.54
C ALA A 15 -12.23 -18.86 -7.48
N LEU A 16 -12.23 -17.90 -8.43
CA LEU A 16 -13.38 -17.10 -8.75
C LEU A 16 -14.40 -18.04 -9.40
N THR A 17 -15.36 -18.48 -8.59
CA THR A 17 -16.73 -18.68 -9.07
C THR A 17 -17.11 -17.47 -9.94
N PRO A 18 -17.93 -17.64 -10.99
CA PRO A 18 -17.97 -16.69 -12.09
C PRO A 18 -18.52 -15.33 -11.62
N VAL A 19 -17.64 -14.42 -11.22
CA VAL A 19 -17.93 -12.98 -11.10
C VAL A 19 -17.76 -12.34 -12.48
N ILE A 20 -18.28 -13.03 -13.49
CA ILE A 20 -18.48 -12.53 -14.86
C ILE A 20 -19.97 -12.73 -15.16
N ALA A 21 -20.80 -12.14 -14.31
CA ALA A 21 -22.14 -11.69 -14.62
C ALA A 21 -22.68 -10.90 -13.41
N PRO A 22 -22.83 -9.58 -13.52
CA PRO A 22 -22.18 -8.69 -14.47
C PRO A 22 -21.63 -7.42 -13.78
N VAL A 23 -20.57 -6.87 -14.38
CA VAL A 23 -20.23 -5.43 -14.32
C VAL A 23 -21.47 -4.54 -14.61
N ALA A 24 -22.56 -5.10 -15.13
CA ALA A 24 -23.86 -4.46 -15.28
C ALA A 24 -24.67 -4.22 -13.99
N HIS A 25 -24.30 -4.80 -12.82
CA HIS A 25 -24.88 -4.40 -11.51
C HIS A 25 -24.04 -3.32 -10.79
N ALA A 26 -22.84 -2.99 -11.31
CA ALA A 26 -22.05 -1.86 -10.84
C ALA A 26 -22.50 -0.51 -11.46
N VAL A 27 -23.42 -0.56 -12.43
CA VAL A 27 -23.93 0.60 -13.18
C VAL A 27 -24.72 1.62 -12.34
N PRO A 28 -25.33 1.32 -11.17
CA PRO A 28 -25.98 2.38 -10.38
C PRO A 28 -25.03 3.21 -9.51
N VAL A 29 -23.75 2.85 -9.35
CA VAL A 29 -22.81 3.56 -8.46
C VAL A 29 -21.92 4.52 -9.25
N MET A 30 -22.52 5.45 -9.99
CA MET A 30 -21.77 6.23 -10.99
C MET A 30 -21.95 7.74 -10.94
N ASN A 31 -22.47 8.33 -9.85
CA ASN A 31 -22.70 9.79 -9.86
C ASN A 31 -22.37 10.58 -8.58
N ARG A 32 -21.81 9.98 -7.54
CA ARG A 32 -21.25 10.72 -6.39
C ARG A 32 -20.13 9.90 -5.77
N VAL A 33 -19.06 10.57 -5.34
CA VAL A 33 -18.18 10.03 -4.28
C VAL A 33 -19.13 9.53 -3.19
N PRO A 34 -19.20 8.22 -2.88
CA PRO A 34 -20.01 7.75 -1.77
C PRO A 34 -19.67 8.60 -0.55
N ALA A 35 -20.68 9.15 0.15
CA ALA A 35 -20.44 10.00 1.33
C ALA A 35 -19.47 9.35 2.34
N ALA A 36 -19.46 8.01 2.38
CA ALA A 36 -18.52 7.19 3.11
C ALA A 36 -17.03 7.47 2.80
N TYR A 37 -16.65 7.74 1.54
CA TYR A 37 -15.25 8.10 1.22
C TYR A 37 -14.94 9.54 1.58
N ALA A 38 -15.87 10.48 1.42
CA ALA A 38 -15.63 11.86 1.81
C ALA A 38 -15.35 11.96 3.33
N ASP A 39 -16.12 11.23 4.15
CA ASP A 39 -15.87 11.13 5.58
C ASP A 39 -14.57 10.40 5.90
N ALA A 40 -14.28 9.29 5.21
CA ALA A 40 -13.05 8.54 5.42
C ALA A 40 -11.81 9.36 5.05
N VAL A 41 -11.80 10.03 3.91
CA VAL A 41 -10.73 10.96 3.49
C VAL A 41 -10.54 12.02 4.55
N ARG A 42 -11.60 12.74 4.95
CA ARG A 42 -11.52 13.78 5.99
C ARG A 42 -10.93 13.26 7.30
N LEU A 43 -11.24 12.03 7.68
CA LEU A 43 -10.72 11.41 8.90
C LEU A 43 -9.27 10.95 8.73
N LEU A 44 -8.94 10.30 7.62
CA LEU A 44 -7.59 9.81 7.36
C LEU A 44 -6.61 10.95 7.19
N THR A 45 -7.02 12.07 6.58
CA THR A 45 -6.11 13.15 6.24
C THR A 45 -6.00 14.29 7.26
N ARG A 46 -6.70 14.18 8.40
CA ARG A 46 -6.67 15.22 9.42
C ARG A 46 -5.36 15.22 10.20
N PRO A 47 -4.90 16.39 10.69
CA PRO A 47 -3.70 16.45 11.51
C PRO A 47 -3.86 15.59 12.78
N PRO A 48 -2.79 14.96 13.30
CA PRO A 48 -2.84 14.12 14.51
C PRO A 48 -3.42 14.83 15.74
N SER A 49 -3.31 16.16 15.80
CA SER A 49 -3.88 17.01 16.86
C SER A 49 -5.41 16.99 16.88
N ALA A 50 -6.07 16.74 15.75
CA ALA A 50 -7.52 16.67 15.61
C ALA A 50 -8.09 15.28 15.96
N VAL A 51 -7.25 14.29 16.28
CA VAL A 51 -7.70 12.96 16.69
C VAL A 51 -8.12 12.96 18.16
N LEU A 52 -9.35 12.52 18.40
CA LEU A 52 -9.82 12.19 19.75
C LEU A 52 -9.29 10.82 20.13
N LEU A 53 -8.42 10.77 21.16
CA LEU A 53 -7.74 9.54 21.53
C LEU A 53 -8.73 8.53 22.15
N PRO A 54 -8.89 7.32 21.59
CA PRO A 54 -9.72 6.28 22.20
C PRO A 54 -9.21 5.91 23.60
N ALA A 55 -10.04 5.40 24.51
CA ALA A 55 -9.53 4.96 25.82
C ALA A 55 -8.71 3.65 25.66
N PRO A 56 -7.51 3.52 26.26
CA PRO A 56 -6.78 2.26 26.24
C PRO A 56 -7.43 1.24 27.21
N PRO A 57 -7.33 -0.07 26.95
CA PRO A 57 -7.71 -1.10 27.90
C PRO A 57 -6.90 -0.99 29.21
N ALA A 58 -7.53 -1.42 30.32
CA ALA A 58 -6.84 -1.52 31.60
C ALA A 58 -5.81 -2.65 31.60
N GLY A 59 -4.75 -2.51 32.41
CA GLY A 59 -3.70 -3.55 32.53
C GLY A 59 -2.83 -3.68 31.28
N GLY A 60 -2.29 -2.56 30.78
CA GLY A 60 -1.62 -2.40 29.48
C GLY A 60 -0.84 -3.61 28.97
N THR A 61 0.16 -4.12 29.71
CA THR A 61 0.95 -5.29 29.27
C THR A 61 0.11 -6.56 29.15
N ALA A 62 -0.81 -6.81 30.08
CA ALA A 62 -1.69 -7.98 30.02
C ALA A 62 -2.67 -7.88 28.85
N ALA A 63 -3.22 -6.69 28.59
CA ALA A 63 -4.07 -6.44 27.43
C ALA A 63 -3.31 -6.59 26.10
N LEU A 64 -2.05 -6.13 26.05
CA LEU A 64 -1.20 -6.29 24.87
C LEU A 64 -0.91 -7.78 24.59
N LEU A 65 -0.55 -8.53 25.63
CA LEU A 65 -0.32 -9.97 25.52
C LEU A 65 -1.57 -10.71 25.01
N ASP A 66 -2.75 -10.40 25.55
CA ASP A 66 -4.01 -10.98 25.10
C ASP A 66 -4.29 -10.65 23.62
N ALA A 67 -4.14 -9.38 23.23
CA ALA A 67 -4.35 -8.94 21.84
C ALA A 67 -3.40 -9.66 20.86
N VAL A 68 -2.12 -9.81 21.21
CA VAL A 68 -1.14 -10.55 20.38
C VAL A 68 -1.56 -12.01 20.22
N ASN A 69 -2.00 -12.66 21.31
CA ASN A 69 -2.43 -14.05 21.25
C ASN A 69 -3.68 -14.24 20.37
N GLN A 70 -4.64 -13.32 20.43
CA GLN A 70 -5.85 -13.36 19.59
C GLN A 70 -5.53 -13.24 18.09
N HIS A 71 -4.58 -12.37 17.72
CA HIS A 71 -4.10 -12.29 16.33
C HIS A 71 -3.51 -13.62 15.86
N ARG A 72 -2.63 -14.23 16.67
CA ARG A 72 -1.99 -15.50 16.32
C ARG A 72 -2.99 -16.64 16.13
N LEU A 73 -4.07 -16.68 16.92
CA LEU A 73 -5.15 -17.66 16.74
C LEU A 73 -5.89 -17.48 15.41
N GLY A 74 -6.10 -16.23 14.98
CA GLY A 74 -6.80 -15.92 13.73
C GLY A 74 -6.02 -16.26 12.46
N LEU A 75 -4.69 -16.31 12.52
CA LEU A 75 -3.84 -16.49 11.34
C LEU A 75 -3.72 -17.93 10.85
N ALA A 76 -4.07 -18.94 11.66
CA ALA A 76 -3.92 -20.37 11.34
C ALA A 76 -2.55 -20.78 10.72
N VAL A 77 -1.50 -19.99 10.93
CA VAL A 77 -0.14 -20.24 10.41
C VAL A 77 0.49 -21.36 11.24
N VAL A 78 0.35 -22.62 10.76
CA VAL A 78 1.02 -23.85 11.27
C VAL A 78 0.52 -24.22 12.70
N PRO A 79 0.57 -25.49 13.21
CA PRO A 79 -0.35 -25.94 14.27
C PRO A 79 -0.22 -25.05 15.51
N PRO A 80 -1.33 -24.86 16.26
CA PRO A 80 -1.50 -23.76 17.20
C PRO A 80 -0.22 -23.49 17.99
N LEU A 81 0.34 -22.30 17.76
CA LEU A 81 1.53 -21.79 18.43
C LEU A 81 1.39 -22.05 19.95
N GLY A 82 2.31 -22.85 20.48
CA GLY A 82 2.56 -22.90 21.92
C GLY A 82 2.81 -21.47 22.42
N ALA A 83 2.43 -21.21 23.68
CA ALA A 83 2.52 -19.90 24.31
C ALA A 83 3.84 -19.17 23.95
N LEU A 84 3.79 -17.85 23.83
CA LEU A 84 4.99 -17.02 23.65
C LEU A 84 6.13 -17.56 24.53
N PRO A 85 7.33 -17.80 23.96
CA PRO A 85 8.49 -18.17 24.76
C PRO A 85 8.62 -17.23 25.96
N ALA A 86 8.96 -17.75 27.14
CA ALA A 86 9.12 -16.94 28.34
C ALA A 86 9.94 -15.65 28.11
N PRO A 87 11.06 -15.66 27.33
CA PRO A 87 11.79 -14.44 27.01
C PRO A 87 10.97 -13.36 26.28
N GLN A 88 10.03 -13.74 25.40
CA GLN A 88 9.15 -12.78 24.71
C GLN A 88 8.10 -12.18 25.65
N VAL A 89 7.61 -12.96 26.61
CA VAL A 89 6.70 -12.45 27.67
C VAL A 89 7.44 -11.49 28.61
N GLU A 90 8.69 -11.81 28.95
CA GLU A 90 9.55 -10.94 29.76
C GLU A 90 9.90 -9.62 29.04
N ALA A 91 10.16 -9.66 27.72
CA ALA A 91 10.41 -8.45 26.93
C ALA A 91 9.24 -7.46 26.98
N LEU A 92 7.99 -7.96 26.92
CA LEU A 92 6.79 -7.14 27.07
C LEU A 92 6.64 -6.48 28.44
N ALA A 93 7.26 -7.03 29.49
CA ALA A 93 7.26 -6.42 30.83
C ALA A 93 8.09 -5.13 30.90
N GLY A 94 9.04 -4.93 29.98
CA GLY A 94 9.83 -3.71 29.86
C GLY A 94 9.09 -2.56 29.18
N VAL A 95 7.97 -2.83 28.50
CA VAL A 95 7.18 -1.82 27.79
C VAL A 95 6.37 -0.99 28.81
N PRO A 96 6.44 0.36 28.77
CA PRO A 96 5.67 1.21 29.69
C PRO A 96 4.16 0.92 29.62
N GLN A 97 3.51 0.74 30.77
CA GLN A 97 2.09 0.34 30.84
C GLN A 97 1.14 1.21 30.01
N PRO A 98 1.22 2.56 30.02
CA PRO A 98 0.35 3.39 29.18
C PRO A 98 0.57 3.14 27.69
N TYR A 99 1.82 2.98 27.27
CA TYR A 99 2.20 2.71 25.89
C TYR A 99 1.74 1.31 25.46
N ALA A 100 1.98 0.29 26.28
CA ALA A 100 1.49 -1.07 26.05
C ALA A 100 -0.05 -1.11 25.89
N GLY A 101 -0.78 -0.33 26.69
CA GLY A 101 -2.23 -0.20 26.55
C GLY A 101 -2.67 0.41 25.21
N ARG A 102 -1.92 1.36 24.66
CA ARG A 102 -2.20 1.94 23.33
C ARG A 102 -1.94 0.96 22.21
N VAL A 103 -0.82 0.24 22.27
CA VAL A 103 -0.49 -0.82 21.30
C VAL A 103 -1.52 -1.96 21.38
N ALA A 104 -2.00 -2.30 22.58
CA ALA A 104 -3.10 -3.25 22.76
C ALA A 104 -4.39 -2.77 22.06
N ALA A 105 -4.76 -1.50 22.25
CA ALA A 105 -5.94 -0.91 21.60
C ALA A 105 -5.83 -0.88 20.07
N LEU A 106 -4.62 -0.65 19.54
CA LEU A 106 -4.32 -0.75 18.11
C LEU A 106 -4.54 -2.18 17.60
N LEU A 107 -3.94 -3.18 18.25
CA LEU A 107 -4.13 -4.58 17.84
C LEU A 107 -5.59 -5.03 17.96
N GLN A 108 -6.32 -4.62 18.99
CA GLN A 108 -7.76 -4.89 19.14
C GLN A 108 -8.58 -4.22 18.04
N THR A 109 -8.18 -3.01 17.61
CA THR A 109 -8.80 -2.32 16.47
C THR A 109 -8.64 -3.13 15.19
N ILE A 110 -7.43 -3.64 14.92
CA ILE A 110 -7.14 -4.49 13.76
C ILE A 110 -7.93 -5.80 13.82
N LEU A 111 -8.06 -6.46 14.99
CA LEU A 111 -8.88 -7.68 15.15
C LEU A 111 -10.35 -7.46 14.81
N ALA A 112 -10.88 -6.27 15.04
CA ALA A 112 -12.28 -5.94 14.79
C ALA A 112 -12.57 -5.60 13.31
N CYS A 113 -11.54 -5.45 12.48
CA CYS A 113 -11.68 -4.97 11.10
C CYS A 113 -12.57 -5.82 10.18
N PRO A 114 -12.58 -7.16 10.24
CA PRO A 114 -13.49 -7.97 9.44
C PRO A 114 -14.97 -7.60 9.60
N ALA A 115 -15.36 -7.02 10.75
CA ALA A 115 -16.73 -6.59 11.02
C ALA A 115 -17.03 -5.11 10.67
N ARG A 116 -16.00 -4.28 10.43
CA ARG A 116 -16.13 -2.82 10.23
C ARG A 116 -16.21 -2.40 8.76
N GLY A 117 -15.64 -3.18 7.85
CA GLY A 117 -15.42 -2.79 6.45
C GLY A 117 -14.19 -1.89 6.27
N GLY A 118 -13.72 -1.75 5.02
CA GLY A 118 -12.42 -1.13 4.69
C GLY A 118 -12.22 0.27 5.26
N PRO A 119 -12.98 1.30 4.82
CA PRO A 119 -12.75 2.69 5.24
C PRO A 119 -12.93 2.92 6.76
N ALA A 120 -13.91 2.26 7.39
CA ALA A 120 -14.14 2.39 8.84
C ALA A 120 -13.04 1.71 9.66
N CYS A 121 -12.47 0.61 9.15
CA CYS A 121 -11.32 -0.03 9.78
C CYS A 121 -10.05 0.83 9.62
N ALA A 122 -9.78 1.37 8.43
CA ALA A 122 -8.62 2.22 8.17
C ALA A 122 -8.63 3.49 9.04
N THR A 123 -9.77 4.18 9.13
CA THR A 123 -9.94 5.38 9.98
C THR A 123 -9.74 5.08 11.46
N ALA A 124 -10.28 3.96 11.97
CA ALA A 124 -10.08 3.57 13.36
C ALA A 124 -8.63 3.17 13.65
N THR A 125 -7.95 2.53 12.69
CA THR A 125 -6.55 2.15 12.81
C THR A 125 -5.65 3.39 12.82
N ASN A 126 -5.91 4.36 11.94
CA ASN A 126 -5.26 5.68 11.97
C ASN A 126 -5.39 6.35 13.35
N ASP A 127 -6.61 6.38 13.91
CA ASP A 127 -6.85 7.01 15.22
C ASP A 127 -6.11 6.28 16.36
N ALA A 128 -6.02 4.94 16.28
CA ALA A 128 -5.26 4.13 17.22
C ALA A 128 -3.75 4.34 17.09
N LEU A 129 -3.22 4.48 15.88
CA LEU A 129 -1.82 4.84 15.63
C LEU A 129 -1.48 6.22 16.19
N VAL A 130 -2.31 7.22 15.94
CA VAL A 130 -2.13 8.55 16.52
C VAL A 130 -2.16 8.51 18.05
N ALA A 131 -2.93 7.59 18.65
CA ALA A 131 -2.93 7.37 20.08
C ALA A 131 -1.63 6.73 20.61
N VAL A 132 -1.01 5.84 19.84
CA VAL A 132 0.34 5.30 20.13
C VAL A 132 1.38 6.42 20.01
N LEU A 133 1.40 7.14 18.89
CA LEU A 133 2.29 8.28 18.62
C LEU A 133 2.24 9.32 19.74
N ARG A 134 1.04 9.69 20.19
CA ARG A 134 0.84 10.70 21.25
C ARG A 134 1.02 10.16 22.68
N THR A 135 1.53 8.94 22.84
CA THR A 135 1.81 8.36 24.16
C THR A 135 3.32 8.23 24.35
N PRO A 136 3.92 9.09 25.18
CA PRO A 136 5.35 9.05 25.44
C PRO A 136 5.76 7.72 26.08
N ALA A 137 6.93 7.22 25.67
CA ALA A 137 7.58 6.07 26.28
C ALA A 137 9.10 6.33 26.39
N PRO A 138 9.76 6.03 27.52
CA PRO A 138 11.23 5.92 27.55
C PRO A 138 11.72 4.83 26.59
N ALA A 139 13.03 4.76 26.35
CA ALA A 139 13.62 3.64 25.61
C ALA A 139 13.42 2.32 26.40
N PHE A 140 13.17 1.24 25.68
CA PHE A 140 13.07 -0.13 26.19
C PHE A 140 13.66 -1.11 25.16
N ALA A 141 13.75 -2.39 25.52
CA ALA A 141 14.27 -3.40 24.59
C ALA A 141 13.26 -3.69 23.47
N ASP A 142 13.76 -3.98 22.27
CA ASP A 142 12.89 -4.27 21.12
C ASP A 142 11.96 -5.45 21.40
N VAL A 143 10.77 -5.36 20.82
CA VAL A 143 9.73 -6.38 20.94
C VAL A 143 9.55 -7.01 19.57
N ASP A 144 10.04 -8.24 19.39
CA ASP A 144 9.79 -9.02 18.18
C ASP A 144 8.85 -10.19 18.49
N LEU A 145 7.60 -10.04 18.06
CA LEU A 145 6.53 -11.02 18.19
C LEU A 145 5.98 -11.43 16.82
N TRP A 146 6.88 -11.59 15.84
CA TRP A 146 6.55 -11.96 14.46
C TRP A 146 5.45 -13.05 14.32
N PRO A 147 4.52 -12.92 13.36
CA PRO A 147 4.36 -11.80 12.41
C PRO A 147 3.45 -10.69 12.95
N THR A 148 3.03 -10.74 14.22
CA THR A 148 1.98 -9.85 14.73
C THR A 148 2.48 -8.45 15.02
N LEU A 149 3.59 -8.34 15.75
CA LEU A 149 4.05 -7.07 16.30
C LEU A 149 5.58 -7.01 16.27
N TYR A 150 6.10 -5.90 15.76
CA TYR A 150 7.44 -5.43 16.05
C TYR A 150 7.38 -4.04 16.70
N ILE A 151 8.20 -3.79 17.71
CA ILE A 151 8.45 -2.45 18.24
C ILE A 151 9.95 -2.26 18.35
N ASP A 152 10.51 -1.25 17.65
CA ASP A 152 11.84 -0.75 18.01
C ASP A 152 11.69 0.00 19.33
N GLY A 153 12.16 -0.62 20.42
CA GLY A 153 12.03 -0.03 21.75
C GLY A 153 13.06 1.06 22.00
N ASN A 154 14.17 1.03 21.27
CA ASN A 154 15.34 1.86 21.49
C ASN A 154 15.41 3.06 20.51
N GLY A 155 14.72 2.96 19.37
CA GLY A 155 14.59 3.99 18.33
C GLY A 155 15.95 4.36 17.73
N GLY A 156 16.66 3.33 17.29
CA GLY A 156 17.93 3.47 16.58
C GLY A 156 17.82 2.85 15.19
N SER A 157 18.70 3.24 14.27
CA SER A 157 18.68 2.74 12.88
C SER A 157 18.64 1.21 12.75
N ASN A 158 17.64 0.71 12.03
CA ASN A 158 17.46 -0.70 11.70
C ASN A 158 17.35 -0.95 10.19
N THR A 159 17.25 -2.25 9.86
CA THR A 159 16.79 -2.67 8.54
C THR A 159 15.76 -3.77 8.71
N TYR A 160 14.52 -3.46 8.40
CA TYR A 160 13.38 -4.37 8.53
C TYR A 160 13.29 -5.28 7.32
N ARG A 161 13.54 -6.57 7.52
CA ARG A 161 13.55 -7.59 6.45
C ARG A 161 12.43 -8.61 6.55
N HIS A 162 11.62 -8.55 7.60
CA HIS A 162 10.50 -9.46 7.83
C HIS A 162 9.20 -8.68 7.86
N ASP A 163 8.12 -9.32 7.45
CA ASP A 163 6.81 -8.68 7.39
C ASP A 163 6.10 -8.77 8.73
N TYR A 164 5.41 -7.69 9.08
CA TYR A 164 4.62 -7.60 10.31
C TYR A 164 3.24 -7.02 10.03
N ILE A 165 2.27 -7.40 10.86
CA ILE A 165 0.93 -6.82 10.90
C ILE A 165 0.97 -5.43 11.53
N VAL A 166 1.73 -5.28 12.61
CA VAL A 166 2.06 -3.99 13.21
C VAL A 166 3.57 -3.89 13.36
N LEU A 167 4.15 -2.83 12.81
CA LEU A 167 5.52 -2.44 13.09
C LEU A 167 5.48 -0.99 13.59
N ILE A 168 6.06 -0.76 14.76
CA ILE A 168 6.23 0.57 15.33
C ILE A 168 7.73 0.83 15.43
N ASP A 169 8.22 1.70 14.57
CA ASP A 169 9.54 2.29 14.69
C ASP A 169 9.44 3.54 15.57
N ARG A 170 10.42 3.72 16.45
CA ARG A 170 10.51 4.84 17.37
C ARG A 170 11.66 5.78 17.00
N GLY A 171 12.21 5.63 15.80
CA GLY A 171 13.06 6.58 15.10
C GLY A 171 14.40 5.96 14.74
N GLY A 172 15.20 6.71 14.00
CA GLY A 172 16.45 6.22 13.45
C GLY A 172 16.46 6.47 11.96
N ASN A 173 17.59 6.23 11.30
CA ASN A 173 17.58 6.18 9.83
C ASN A 173 17.47 4.72 9.41
N ASP A 174 16.30 4.35 8.94
CA ASP A 174 15.84 2.99 8.79
C ASP A 174 15.71 2.60 7.32
N THR A 175 15.70 1.29 7.09
CA THR A 175 15.47 0.74 5.76
C THR A 175 14.42 -0.35 5.83
N TYR A 176 13.30 -0.11 5.18
CA TYR A 176 12.18 -1.03 5.12
C TYR A 176 12.27 -1.89 3.85
N ASP A 177 12.90 -3.06 3.98
CA ASP A 177 12.94 -4.11 2.95
C ASP A 177 11.86 -5.19 3.21
N ASN A 178 10.74 -4.77 3.80
CA ASN A 178 9.61 -5.61 4.15
C ASN A 178 8.32 -5.10 3.47
N ASN A 179 7.15 -5.39 4.05
CA ASN A 179 5.86 -4.91 3.57
C ASN A 179 5.63 -3.41 3.78
N ALA A 180 6.36 -2.74 4.70
CA ALA A 180 6.23 -1.31 5.00
C ALA A 180 4.75 -0.87 5.15
N GLY A 181 3.99 -1.54 6.01
CA GLY A 181 2.56 -1.23 6.21
C GLY A 181 1.61 -1.76 5.12
N GLY A 182 2.12 -2.41 4.08
CA GLY A 182 1.33 -3.09 3.06
C GLY A 182 0.68 -4.38 3.57
N ASN A 183 -0.54 -4.68 3.12
CA ASN A 183 -1.37 -5.71 3.74
C ASN A 183 -1.12 -7.15 3.27
N LEU A 184 -0.22 -7.35 2.32
CA LEU A 184 0.23 -8.69 1.93
C LEU A 184 1.45 -9.08 2.76
N VAL A 185 1.26 -10.01 3.69
CA VAL A 185 2.26 -10.40 4.68
C VAL A 185 2.84 -11.77 4.34
N ASP A 186 4.16 -11.85 4.15
CA ASP A 186 4.91 -13.11 4.01
C ASP A 186 5.00 -13.81 5.38
N VAL A 187 4.16 -14.83 5.55
CA VAL A 187 4.14 -15.69 6.76
C VAL A 187 4.91 -16.99 6.56
N GLN A 188 5.53 -17.19 5.39
CA GLN A 188 6.36 -18.36 5.11
C GLN A 188 7.80 -18.12 5.55
N ARG A 189 8.28 -16.88 5.44
CA ARG A 189 9.65 -16.45 5.75
C ARG A 189 9.67 -15.50 6.93
N GLY A 190 10.39 -15.86 7.99
CA GLY A 190 10.45 -15.05 9.21
C GLY A 190 11.77 -15.16 9.94
N PRO A 191 11.95 -14.39 11.02
CA PRO A 191 13.21 -14.27 11.74
C PRO A 191 13.60 -15.59 12.40
N ALA A 192 14.90 -15.73 12.71
CA ALA A 192 15.40 -16.85 13.50
C ALA A 192 14.64 -16.95 14.84
N GLY A 193 14.28 -18.16 15.25
CA GLY A 193 13.51 -18.40 16.49
C GLY A 193 11.98 -18.21 16.37
N SER A 194 11.46 -17.72 15.25
CA SER A 194 10.01 -17.65 15.00
C SER A 194 9.39 -19.02 14.68
N ALA A 195 8.08 -19.08 14.42
CA ALA A 195 7.40 -20.27 13.91
C ALA A 195 7.38 -20.38 12.36
N ALA A 196 7.97 -19.42 11.64
CA ALA A 196 8.01 -19.44 10.17
C ALA A 196 8.60 -20.75 9.61
N PRO A 197 8.03 -21.35 8.57
CA PRO A 197 8.61 -22.52 7.89
C PRO A 197 10.02 -22.29 7.35
N ILE A 198 10.32 -21.06 6.90
CA ILE A 198 11.61 -20.67 6.32
C ILE A 198 12.22 -19.56 7.16
N LYS A 199 13.49 -19.71 7.54
CA LYS A 199 14.27 -18.71 8.27
C LYS A 199 15.09 -17.86 7.32
N ALA A 200 14.47 -16.83 6.78
CA ALA A 200 15.07 -15.94 5.80
C ALA A 200 14.27 -14.64 5.74
N ASP A 201 14.88 -13.63 5.12
CA ASP A 201 14.21 -12.38 4.77
C ASP A 201 12.92 -12.65 3.98
N ALA A 202 11.89 -11.87 4.26
CA ALA A 202 10.68 -11.84 3.47
C ALA A 202 11.02 -11.41 2.04
N VAL A 203 10.36 -12.04 1.06
CA VAL A 203 10.62 -11.74 -0.36
C VAL A 203 9.42 -11.07 -1.05
N GLY A 204 8.36 -10.84 -0.29
CA GLY A 204 7.10 -10.32 -0.79
C GLY A 204 6.41 -11.29 -1.74
N CYS A 205 5.26 -10.85 -2.22
CA CYS A 205 4.26 -11.76 -2.75
C CYS A 205 4.34 -11.83 -4.28
N GLU A 206 4.36 -13.04 -4.82
CA GLU A 206 4.00 -13.33 -6.21
C GLU A 206 2.60 -13.96 -6.26
N GLN A 207 2.24 -14.69 -5.19
CA GLN A 207 0.90 -15.18 -4.91
C GLN A 207 0.40 -14.68 -3.55
N ALA A 208 -0.80 -14.12 -3.56
CA ALA A 208 -1.55 -13.78 -2.35
C ALA A 208 -2.73 -14.72 -2.18
N GLN A 209 -2.99 -15.10 -0.94
CA GLN A 209 -4.23 -15.76 -0.54
C GLN A 209 -5.23 -14.71 -0.05
N GLY A 210 -6.42 -14.67 -0.63
CA GLY A 210 -7.49 -13.75 -0.22
C GLY A 210 -8.06 -14.06 1.17
N ILE A 211 -8.81 -13.09 1.73
CA ILE A 211 -9.37 -13.15 3.10
C ILE A 211 -10.34 -14.32 3.32
N ALA A 212 -10.99 -14.84 2.27
CA ALA A 212 -12.17 -15.70 2.41
C ALA A 212 -11.89 -17.14 2.88
N THR A 213 -10.68 -17.69 2.73
CA THR A 213 -10.33 -19.04 3.23
C THR A 213 -8.81 -19.23 3.30
N LEU A 214 -8.28 -19.58 4.48
CA LEU A 214 -6.94 -20.15 4.68
C LEU A 214 -6.99 -21.66 4.35
N PRO A 215 -6.50 -22.12 3.19
CA PRO A 215 -6.34 -23.55 2.99
C PRO A 215 -5.17 -24.06 3.83
N ALA A 216 -5.26 -25.32 4.24
CA ALA A 216 -4.26 -25.98 5.08
C ALA A 216 -2.93 -26.30 4.36
N ASN A 217 -2.66 -25.71 3.19
CA ASN A 217 -1.49 -25.99 2.38
C ASN A 217 -0.66 -24.73 2.09
N ASN A 218 0.66 -24.85 2.22
CA ASN A 218 1.66 -23.79 2.03
C ASN A 218 1.82 -23.38 0.55
N THR A 219 0.73 -23.18 -0.19
CA THR A 219 0.75 -22.92 -1.64
C THR A 219 0.81 -21.43 -2.02
N PHE A 220 0.86 -20.54 -1.03
CA PHE A 220 0.90 -19.09 -1.23
C PHE A 220 2.12 -18.47 -0.55
N ASP A 221 2.67 -17.42 -1.16
CA ASP A 221 3.80 -16.66 -0.60
C ASP A 221 3.36 -15.82 0.60
N CYS A 222 2.15 -15.27 0.51
CA CYS A 222 1.63 -14.31 1.47
C CYS A 222 0.16 -14.52 1.78
N VAL A 223 -0.24 -13.96 2.93
CA VAL A 223 -1.64 -13.84 3.35
C VAL A 223 -2.06 -12.37 3.20
N SER A 224 -3.22 -12.13 2.58
CA SER A 224 -3.86 -10.82 2.64
C SER A 224 -4.50 -10.61 4.02
N MET A 225 -4.00 -9.63 4.75
CA MET A 225 -4.50 -9.28 6.06
C MET A 225 -5.63 -8.24 5.96
N PRO A 226 -6.69 -8.35 6.78
CA PRO A 226 -7.76 -7.34 6.81
C PRO A 226 -7.26 -5.93 7.10
N GLN A 227 -6.21 -5.79 7.91
CA GLN A 227 -5.55 -4.52 8.20
C GLN A 227 -4.11 -4.75 8.66
N VAL A 228 -3.19 -3.92 8.17
CA VAL A 228 -1.79 -3.80 8.58
C VAL A 228 -1.47 -2.35 8.86
N ALA A 229 -0.51 -2.08 9.74
CA ALA A 229 -0.07 -0.74 10.09
C ALA A 229 1.44 -0.65 10.31
N LEU A 230 2.04 0.38 9.75
CA LEU A 230 3.37 0.88 10.08
C LEU A 230 3.22 2.27 10.72
N LEU A 231 3.90 2.48 11.84
CA LEU A 231 4.14 3.80 12.40
C LEU A 231 5.63 3.99 12.56
N ASP A 232 6.20 4.92 11.81
CA ASP A 232 7.55 5.43 12.00
C ASP A 232 7.46 6.82 12.62
N TYR A 233 8.24 7.05 13.67
CA TYR A 233 8.27 8.38 14.25
C TYR A 233 9.56 8.70 15.02
N ARG A 234 9.86 9.99 15.05
CA ARG A 234 11.06 10.67 15.55
C ARG A 234 11.42 10.53 17.04
N GLY A 235 11.20 9.39 17.70
CA GLY A 235 11.36 9.25 19.15
C GLY A 235 12.74 9.63 19.73
N PHE A 236 13.84 9.53 18.97
CA PHE A 236 15.20 9.84 19.47
C PHE A 236 16.18 10.54 18.49
N GLY A 237 15.74 11.25 17.45
CA GLY A 237 16.69 11.80 16.45
C GLY A 237 16.08 12.61 15.32
N PHE A 238 16.76 12.68 14.17
CA PHE A 238 16.10 12.86 12.87
C PHE A 238 15.92 11.45 12.28
N SER A 239 14.87 11.25 11.49
CA SER A 239 14.54 9.95 10.87
C SER A 239 14.64 10.11 9.37
N ASN A 240 15.71 9.69 8.72
CA ASN A 240 15.80 9.76 7.26
C ASN A 240 15.73 8.34 6.71
N ASP A 241 14.53 7.97 6.31
CA ASP A 241 14.12 6.60 6.12
C ASP A 241 14.05 6.24 4.64
N THR A 242 14.26 4.95 4.38
CA THR A 242 14.14 4.40 3.02
C THR A 242 13.14 3.26 3.04
N TYR A 243 11.99 3.52 2.43
CA TYR A 243 10.95 2.54 2.19
C TYR A 243 11.19 1.87 0.84
N GLY A 244 11.48 0.56 0.87
CA GLY A 244 11.79 -0.23 -0.30
C GLY A 244 13.29 -0.27 -0.66
N VAL A 245 13.73 -1.42 -1.20
CA VAL A 245 15.11 -1.64 -1.64
C VAL A 245 15.16 -2.12 -3.08
N MET A 246 15.78 -1.31 -3.95
CA MET A 246 15.98 -1.64 -5.35
C MET A 246 16.93 -2.84 -5.50
N LYS A 247 16.45 -3.92 -6.11
CA LYS A 247 17.20 -5.17 -6.30
C LYS A 247 17.18 -5.57 -7.77
N SER A 248 18.14 -6.37 -8.21
CA SER A 248 18.07 -6.98 -9.54
C SER A 248 16.74 -7.73 -9.71
N PRO A 249 16.11 -7.75 -10.89
CA PRO A 249 14.82 -8.41 -11.03
C PRO A 249 14.95 -9.92 -10.77
N ARG A 250 13.87 -10.54 -10.29
CA ARG A 250 13.86 -11.99 -10.03
C ARG A 250 14.03 -12.76 -11.33
N ALA A 251 14.83 -13.83 -11.29
CA ALA A 251 15.04 -14.72 -12.43
C ALA A 251 14.09 -15.93 -12.43
N SER A 252 13.48 -16.25 -11.29
CA SER A 252 12.50 -17.32 -11.12
C SER A 252 11.51 -16.98 -10.01
N ASP A 253 10.35 -17.63 -10.06
CA ASP A 253 9.30 -17.58 -9.05
C ASP A 253 9.71 -18.39 -7.81
N HIS A 254 9.33 -17.92 -6.62
CA HIS A 254 9.65 -18.61 -5.36
C HIS A 254 8.74 -19.81 -5.09
N ASN A 255 7.48 -19.75 -5.50
CA ASN A 255 6.50 -20.81 -5.35
C ASN A 255 5.74 -20.96 -6.68
N PRO A 256 6.33 -21.62 -7.69
CA PRO A 256 5.67 -21.78 -8.98
C PRO A 256 4.37 -22.56 -8.81
N PRO A 257 3.28 -22.16 -9.48
CA PRO A 257 2.00 -22.85 -9.38
C PRO A 257 2.12 -24.25 -10.02
N PRO A 258 1.22 -25.19 -9.68
CA PRO A 258 1.19 -26.52 -10.28
C PRO A 258 1.07 -26.51 -11.82
N THR A 259 0.60 -25.40 -12.38
CA THR A 259 0.48 -25.15 -13.83
C THR A 259 1.83 -24.83 -14.50
N GLY A 260 2.93 -24.76 -13.75
CA GLY A 260 4.28 -24.47 -14.23
C GLY A 260 4.78 -23.06 -13.87
N PRO A 261 6.06 -22.75 -14.12
CA PRO A 261 6.66 -21.47 -13.77
C PRO A 261 5.96 -20.28 -14.44
N ARG A 262 5.73 -19.20 -13.68
CA ARG A 262 5.24 -17.92 -14.22
C ARG A 262 6.39 -17.08 -14.79
N ALA A 263 6.04 -16.15 -15.67
CA ALA A 263 6.96 -15.09 -16.06
C ALA A 263 7.24 -14.18 -14.87
N VAL A 264 8.51 -13.84 -14.67
CA VAL A 264 8.97 -12.90 -13.64
C VAL A 264 9.63 -11.68 -14.29
N ASP A 265 9.82 -10.61 -13.54
CA ASP A 265 10.37 -9.34 -14.07
C ASP A 265 11.72 -9.50 -14.79
N GLY A 266 12.54 -10.49 -14.42
CA GLY A 266 13.81 -10.77 -15.10
C GLY A 266 13.65 -11.19 -16.58
N SER A 267 12.44 -11.59 -16.96
CA SER A 267 12.05 -11.82 -18.36
C SER A 267 11.94 -10.51 -19.14
N CYS A 268 11.67 -9.38 -18.47
CA CYS A 268 11.40 -8.08 -19.09
C CYS A 268 12.61 -7.15 -19.07
N THR A 269 13.33 -7.15 -17.96
CA THR A 269 14.38 -6.17 -17.69
C THR A 269 15.56 -6.81 -16.94
N THR A 270 16.70 -6.14 -16.97
CA THR A 270 17.82 -6.37 -16.04
C THR A 270 18.03 -5.17 -15.11
N SER A 271 17.21 -4.11 -15.25
CA SER A 271 17.30 -2.92 -14.40
C SER A 271 16.85 -3.28 -12.99
N SER A 272 17.53 -2.74 -11.99
CA SER A 272 17.09 -2.88 -10.61
C SER A 272 15.69 -2.28 -10.44
N LEU A 273 14.89 -2.92 -9.60
CA LEU A 273 13.53 -2.55 -9.28
C LEU A 273 13.16 -3.03 -7.88
N ILE A 274 12.08 -2.48 -7.34
CA ILE A 274 11.43 -3.00 -6.15
C ILE A 274 10.75 -4.30 -6.54
N ARG A 275 11.14 -5.40 -5.89
CA ARG A 275 10.63 -6.74 -6.25
C ARG A 275 9.22 -7.00 -5.74
N ARG A 276 8.81 -6.25 -4.70
CA ARG A 276 7.56 -6.42 -3.95
C ARG A 276 6.44 -5.61 -4.59
N ILE A 277 5.19 -5.99 -4.31
CA ILE A 277 3.97 -5.27 -4.69
C ILE A 277 3.13 -5.11 -3.43
N VAL A 278 2.17 -4.18 -3.44
CA VAL A 278 1.27 -3.93 -2.29
C VAL A 278 2.07 -3.62 -1.03
N VAL A 279 2.90 -2.58 -1.12
CA VAL A 279 3.80 -2.10 -0.05
C VAL A 279 3.54 -0.63 0.26
N GLU A 280 4.17 -0.10 1.30
CA GLU A 280 4.16 1.32 1.64
C GLU A 280 2.73 1.80 1.90
N GLY A 281 2.07 1.16 2.88
CA GLY A 281 0.69 1.45 3.24
C GLY A 281 -0.36 1.04 2.21
N SER A 282 -0.03 0.24 1.20
CA SER A 282 -1.00 -0.18 0.17
C SER A 282 -1.88 -1.36 0.60
N GLY A 283 -3.11 -1.41 0.08
CA GLY A 283 -4.13 -2.43 0.38
C GLY A 283 -4.59 -3.24 -0.84
N PHE A 284 -4.72 -4.56 -0.67
CA PHE A 284 -5.29 -5.51 -1.62
C PHE A 284 -6.21 -6.49 -0.88
N GLU A 285 -7.51 -6.45 -1.17
CA GLU A 285 -8.56 -7.18 -0.47
C GLU A 285 -8.59 -6.95 1.06
N GLY A 286 -7.95 -5.88 1.52
CA GLY A 286 -7.76 -5.52 2.92
C GLY A 286 -6.97 -4.22 2.99
N ASN A 287 -6.63 -3.78 4.19
CA ASN A 287 -6.14 -2.41 4.39
C ASN A 287 -4.65 -2.35 4.73
N GLY A 288 -3.92 -1.46 4.06
CA GLY A 288 -2.56 -1.06 4.43
C GLY A 288 -2.55 0.36 5.00
N LEU A 289 -1.65 0.63 5.94
CA LEU A 289 -1.45 1.96 6.49
C LEU A 289 0.02 2.16 6.85
N LEU A 290 0.60 3.26 6.39
CA LEU A 290 1.92 3.76 6.75
C LEU A 290 1.77 5.20 7.25
N MET A 291 2.33 5.48 8.42
CA MET A 291 2.45 6.82 8.97
C MET A 291 3.91 7.09 9.33
N ASP A 292 4.55 8.00 8.61
CA ASP A 292 5.84 8.61 8.96
C ASP A 292 5.57 9.95 9.69
N VAL A 293 6.52 10.44 10.50
CA VAL A 293 6.33 11.65 11.30
C VAL A 293 7.36 12.75 11.02
N ASP A 294 8.55 12.45 10.52
CA ASP A 294 9.61 13.45 10.34
C ASP A 294 10.78 12.85 9.57
N GLY A 295 11.16 13.44 8.44
CA GLY A 295 12.33 12.91 7.75
C GLY A 295 12.70 13.58 6.45
N HIS A 296 13.65 12.98 5.75
CA HIS A 296 13.98 13.29 4.35
C HIS A 296 14.07 11.95 3.63
N ASP A 297 12.90 11.47 3.26
CA ASP A 297 12.60 10.07 3.11
C ASP A 297 12.54 9.67 1.64
N ARG A 298 12.73 8.37 1.44
CA ARG A 298 12.74 7.77 0.12
C ARG A 298 11.74 6.65 0.09
N TYR A 299 10.64 6.89 -0.60
CA TYR A 299 9.63 5.90 -0.89
C TYR A 299 9.89 5.32 -2.28
N LEU A 300 10.26 4.05 -2.32
CA LEU A 300 10.62 3.31 -3.52
C LEU A 300 9.62 2.16 -3.70
N GLY A 301 8.69 2.36 -4.63
CA GLY A 301 7.62 1.44 -4.96
C GLY A 301 7.77 0.73 -6.31
N LYS A 302 6.99 -0.34 -6.49
CA LYS A 302 6.79 -1.02 -7.78
C LYS A 302 5.37 -0.76 -8.30
N THR A 303 4.51 -1.77 -8.21
CA THR A 303 3.11 -1.77 -8.59
C THR A 303 2.28 -1.88 -7.32
N ALA A 304 1.19 -1.11 -7.23
CA ALA A 304 0.39 -1.03 -6.01
C ALA A 304 1.25 -0.65 -4.80
N ALA A 305 1.88 0.52 -4.85
CA ALA A 305 2.71 1.04 -3.78
C ALA A 305 2.25 2.45 -3.36
N GLN A 306 2.75 2.92 -2.23
CA GLN A 306 2.59 4.31 -1.77
C GLN A 306 1.11 4.69 -1.57
N GLY A 307 0.46 4.07 -0.59
CA GLY A 307 -0.91 4.38 -0.21
C GLY A 307 -1.96 3.97 -1.25
N SER A 308 -1.65 2.98 -2.10
CA SER A 308 -2.57 2.55 -3.15
C SER A 308 -3.62 1.55 -2.66
N ALA A 309 -4.83 1.68 -3.16
CA ALA A 309 -5.93 0.74 -2.98
C ALA A 309 -6.18 -0.05 -4.24
N HIS A 310 -6.13 -1.37 -4.12
CA HIS A 310 -6.55 -2.27 -5.19
C HIS A 310 -7.93 -2.86 -4.87
N VAL A 311 -8.29 -3.99 -5.49
CA VAL A 311 -9.58 -4.66 -5.32
C VAL A 311 -9.91 -4.85 -3.84
N SER A 312 -11.01 -4.26 -3.37
CA SER A 312 -11.53 -4.43 -2.00
C SER A 312 -10.58 -4.08 -0.85
N GLY A 313 -9.63 -3.16 -1.04
CA GLY A 313 -8.68 -2.73 0.00
C GLY A 313 -8.52 -1.23 0.11
N VAL A 314 -8.22 -0.72 1.31
CA VAL A 314 -7.85 0.69 1.53
C VAL A 314 -6.33 0.82 1.63
N GLY A 315 -5.75 1.79 0.93
CA GLY A 315 -4.33 2.12 1.04
C GLY A 315 -4.14 3.51 1.60
N VAL A 316 -3.23 3.67 2.56
CA VAL A 316 -2.92 4.95 3.19
C VAL A 316 -1.42 5.05 3.43
N LEU A 317 -0.79 6.05 2.83
CA LEU A 317 0.54 6.55 3.20
C LEU A 317 0.35 7.98 3.69
N ARG A 318 0.79 8.27 4.91
CA ARG A 318 0.85 9.62 5.46
C ARG A 318 2.27 9.90 5.87
N ASP A 319 2.90 10.82 5.17
CA ASP A 319 4.04 11.55 5.69
C ASP A 319 3.51 12.74 6.48
N LEU A 320 3.97 12.92 7.72
CA LEU A 320 3.60 14.05 8.57
C LEU A 320 4.77 15.01 8.77
N GLY A 321 5.88 14.73 8.09
CA GLY A 321 7.13 15.47 8.14
C GLY A 321 7.01 16.86 7.53
N ARG A 322 8.16 17.53 7.48
CA ARG A 322 8.35 18.84 6.82
C ARG A 322 9.57 18.81 5.92
N GLY A 323 10.00 17.62 5.54
CA GLY A 323 11.29 17.45 4.91
C GLY A 323 11.14 17.03 3.47
N ASN A 324 12.24 17.13 2.73
CA ASN A 324 12.20 16.95 1.29
C ASN A 324 12.26 15.46 0.96
N ASP A 325 11.11 14.92 0.60
CA ASP A 325 10.84 13.52 0.40
C ASP A 325 10.83 13.17 -1.09
N SER A 326 11.00 11.89 -1.38
CA SER A 326 11.03 11.39 -2.75
C SER A 326 10.20 10.13 -2.91
N TYR A 327 9.22 10.22 -3.80
CA TYR A 327 8.26 9.17 -4.11
C TYR A 327 8.50 8.66 -5.52
N LEU A 328 9.03 7.45 -5.64
CA LEU A 328 9.32 6.82 -6.93
C LEU A 328 8.60 5.48 -7.07
N ALA A 329 7.65 5.37 -8.01
CA ALA A 329 6.95 4.11 -8.28
C ALA A 329 6.76 3.83 -9.78
N ILE A 330 6.38 2.60 -10.12
CA ILE A 330 6.21 2.20 -11.52
C ILE A 330 4.81 2.48 -12.02
N ARG A 331 3.77 2.02 -11.32
CA ARG A 331 2.36 2.16 -11.75
C ARG A 331 1.37 1.78 -10.67
N ASN A 332 0.11 2.16 -10.85
CA ASN A 332 -0.98 1.87 -9.91
C ASN A 332 -0.60 2.24 -8.47
N SER A 333 0.07 3.38 -8.28
CA SER A 333 0.74 3.74 -7.02
C SER A 333 0.47 5.21 -6.68
N GLN A 334 1.00 5.72 -5.57
CA GLN A 334 0.91 7.13 -5.18
C GLN A 334 -0.54 7.57 -5.02
N GLY A 335 -1.24 6.99 -4.04
CA GLY A 335 -2.64 7.29 -3.77
C GLY A 335 -3.60 6.79 -4.85
N PHE A 336 -3.20 5.80 -5.65
CA PHE A 336 -4.06 5.20 -6.66
C PHE A 336 -5.20 4.38 -6.05
N SER A 337 -6.37 4.34 -6.71
CA SER A 337 -7.47 3.43 -6.33
C SER A 337 -8.13 2.70 -7.51
N LEU A 338 -8.56 1.46 -7.27
CA LEU A 338 -9.26 0.60 -8.21
C LEU A 338 -10.46 -0.12 -7.56
N VAL A 339 -11.60 -0.17 -8.28
CA VAL A 339 -12.78 -1.02 -7.97
C VAL A 339 -13.44 -0.62 -6.64
N GLY A 340 -13.89 0.62 -6.54
CA GLY A 340 -14.75 1.06 -5.43
C GLY A 340 -14.04 1.09 -4.08
N GLU A 341 -12.79 1.57 -4.03
CA GLU A 341 -12.01 1.63 -2.80
C GLU A 341 -11.30 2.98 -2.62
N LEU A 342 -10.48 3.14 -1.59
CA LEU A 342 -9.83 4.40 -1.22
C LEU A 342 -8.31 4.27 -1.13
N GLY A 343 -7.59 4.94 -2.02
CA GLY A 343 -6.14 5.10 -1.97
C GLY A 343 -5.79 6.53 -1.57
N VAL A 344 -4.90 6.69 -0.60
CA VAL A 344 -4.47 7.98 -0.04
C VAL A 344 -2.96 8.00 0.06
N LEU A 345 -2.34 8.97 -0.61
CA LEU A 345 -1.03 9.49 -0.28
C LEU A 345 -1.22 10.91 0.22
N GLN A 346 -0.70 11.19 1.40
CA GLN A 346 -0.64 12.54 1.95
C GLN A 346 0.77 12.82 2.40
N ASP A 347 1.29 13.94 1.97
CA ASP A 347 2.44 14.62 2.55
C ASP A 347 1.94 15.89 3.26
N ASP A 348 2.55 16.22 4.40
CA ASP A 348 2.25 17.42 5.18
C ASP A 348 3.26 18.55 4.90
N GLY A 349 4.33 18.29 4.14
CA GLY A 349 5.10 19.28 3.39
C GLY A 349 6.60 19.02 3.29
N GLY A 350 7.30 19.85 2.52
CA GLY A 350 8.67 19.60 2.10
C GLY A 350 8.85 20.05 0.66
N ASN A 351 10.07 20.15 0.13
CA ASN A 351 10.22 20.32 -1.33
C ASN A 351 10.35 18.93 -1.96
N ASP A 352 9.22 18.38 -2.38
CA ASP A 352 9.06 16.96 -2.62
C ASP A 352 9.12 16.60 -4.09
N ARG A 353 9.43 15.33 -4.34
CA ARG A 353 9.51 14.78 -5.68
C ARG A 353 8.64 13.56 -5.85
N TYR A 354 7.61 13.71 -6.65
CA TYR A 354 6.71 12.65 -7.08
C TYR A 354 7.06 12.21 -8.50
N ASP A 355 7.65 11.04 -8.64
CA ASP A 355 8.19 10.56 -9.91
C ASP A 355 7.68 9.15 -10.25
N THR A 356 7.73 8.83 -11.53
CA THR A 356 7.49 7.48 -12.02
C THR A 356 8.63 7.01 -12.90
N TYR A 357 8.93 5.71 -12.85
CA TYR A 357 9.93 5.13 -13.73
C TYR A 357 9.46 3.82 -14.35
N MET A 358 10.03 3.52 -15.50
CA MET A 358 9.89 2.21 -16.13
C MET A 358 11.25 1.53 -16.25
N PRO A 359 11.39 0.28 -15.76
CA PRO A 359 12.60 -0.50 -15.97
C PRO A 359 12.97 -0.59 -17.46
N ARG A 360 14.25 -0.41 -17.78
CA ARG A 360 14.73 -0.36 -19.17
C ARG A 360 14.52 -1.69 -19.88
N LYS A 361 14.45 -1.66 -21.21
CA LYS A 361 14.43 -2.87 -22.03
C LYS A 361 15.65 -3.74 -21.77
N ARG A 362 15.45 -5.04 -21.56
CA ARG A 362 16.55 -6.04 -21.61
C ARG A 362 17.02 -6.27 -23.05
N ASN A 363 16.08 -6.25 -24.00
CA ASN A 363 16.36 -6.31 -25.43
C ASN A 363 15.79 -5.05 -26.10
N PRO A 364 16.63 -4.11 -26.57
CA PRO A 364 16.16 -2.89 -27.23
C PRO A 364 15.25 -3.16 -28.44
N ALA A 365 15.42 -4.29 -29.12
CA ALA A 365 14.61 -4.71 -30.27
C ALA A 365 13.31 -5.45 -29.91
N ALA A 366 13.07 -5.76 -28.63
CA ALA A 366 11.84 -6.43 -28.23
C ALA A 366 10.62 -5.52 -28.44
N ALA A 367 9.59 -6.10 -29.06
CA ALA A 367 8.29 -5.47 -29.28
C ALA A 367 7.56 -5.25 -27.95
N TYR A 368 6.61 -4.32 -27.91
CA TYR A 368 5.75 -4.08 -26.75
C TYR A 368 5.10 -5.39 -26.25
N GLN A 369 5.00 -5.58 -24.92
CA GLN A 369 4.42 -6.76 -24.28
C GLN A 369 5.07 -8.10 -24.65
N THR A 370 6.38 -8.10 -24.95
CA THR A 370 7.14 -9.33 -25.22
C THR A 370 8.34 -9.46 -24.29
N PRO A 371 8.86 -10.69 -24.05
CA PRO A 371 10.06 -10.87 -23.24
C PRO A 371 11.20 -9.93 -23.68
N GLY A 372 11.72 -9.19 -22.71
CA GLY A 372 12.80 -8.23 -22.88
C GLY A 372 12.38 -6.80 -23.25
N SER A 373 11.08 -6.52 -23.38
CA SER A 373 10.56 -5.20 -23.75
C SER A 373 10.67 -4.11 -22.68
N GLY A 374 11.27 -4.42 -21.53
CA GLY A 374 11.34 -3.52 -20.37
C GLY A 374 10.06 -3.54 -19.55
N GLY A 375 9.97 -2.65 -18.58
CA GLY A 375 8.86 -2.61 -17.65
C GLY A 375 8.88 -3.77 -16.66
N VAL A 376 7.69 -4.16 -16.20
CA VAL A 376 7.47 -5.22 -15.23
C VAL A 376 6.41 -6.19 -15.74
N ILE A 377 6.40 -7.40 -15.20
CA ILE A 377 5.35 -8.36 -15.55
C ILE A 377 3.98 -7.86 -15.08
N ASP A 378 2.98 -7.97 -15.96
CA ASP A 378 1.57 -7.77 -15.63
C ASP A 378 0.85 -9.08 -15.24
N ASP A 379 -0.43 -8.98 -14.92
CA ASP A 379 -1.30 -10.09 -14.52
C ASP A 379 -1.58 -11.09 -15.66
N THR A 380 -1.27 -10.72 -16.91
CA THR A 380 -1.34 -11.62 -18.07
C THR A 380 -0.02 -12.35 -18.33
N GLY A 381 1.02 -12.05 -17.55
CA GLY A 381 2.36 -12.63 -17.71
C GLY A 381 3.18 -11.98 -18.82
N THR A 382 2.79 -10.80 -19.31
CA THR A 382 3.52 -10.07 -20.35
C THR A 382 4.33 -8.92 -19.78
N CYS A 383 5.36 -8.50 -20.51
CA CYS A 383 6.22 -7.40 -20.11
C CYS A 383 5.58 -6.05 -20.43
N ASP A 384 4.92 -5.47 -19.44
CA ASP A 384 4.24 -4.19 -19.58
C ASP A 384 5.17 -3.05 -19.14
N ASN A 385 5.49 -2.19 -20.11
CA ASN A 385 6.37 -1.03 -19.96
C ASN A 385 5.62 0.30 -20.13
N LEU A 386 4.29 0.28 -19.95
CA LEU A 386 3.44 1.46 -20.04
C LEU A 386 3.31 2.14 -18.67
N PRO A 387 3.85 3.37 -18.48
CA PRO A 387 3.62 4.14 -17.26
C PRO A 387 2.14 4.54 -17.20
N ARG A 388 1.49 4.30 -16.05
CA ARG A 388 0.07 4.59 -15.86
C ARG A 388 -0.32 4.62 -14.40
N MET A 389 -1.40 5.35 -14.10
CA MET A 389 -2.15 5.26 -12.85
C MET A 389 -1.29 5.58 -11.62
N VAL A 390 -0.70 6.77 -11.61
CA VAL A 390 0.05 7.32 -10.48
C VAL A 390 -0.52 8.67 -10.09
N GLN A 391 -0.17 9.17 -8.91
CA GLN A 391 -0.48 10.53 -8.45
C GLN A 391 -1.99 10.77 -8.36
N GLY A 392 -2.64 10.07 -7.44
CA GLY A 392 -4.06 10.27 -7.12
C GLY A 392 -5.02 9.80 -8.21
N SER A 393 -4.66 8.82 -9.04
CA SER A 393 -5.58 8.29 -10.06
C SER A 393 -6.65 7.37 -9.47
N GLY A 394 -7.89 7.46 -9.95
CA GLY A 394 -9.02 6.63 -9.48
C GLY A 394 -9.78 5.94 -10.61
N LEU A 395 -9.99 4.63 -10.50
CA LEU A 395 -10.64 3.81 -11.53
C LEU A 395 -11.81 2.98 -11.00
N ALA A 396 -12.77 2.70 -11.88
CA ALA A 396 -13.82 1.72 -11.65
C ALA A 396 -14.58 1.96 -10.33
N GLY A 397 -14.96 3.21 -10.06
CA GLY A 397 -15.64 3.62 -8.83
C GLY A 397 -14.71 3.92 -7.64
N GLY A 398 -13.40 3.67 -7.76
CA GLY A 398 -12.42 3.97 -6.72
C GLY A 398 -12.11 5.47 -6.59
N TYR A 399 -11.75 5.88 -5.38
CA TYR A 399 -11.26 7.23 -5.04
C TYR A 399 -9.76 7.19 -4.80
N GLY A 400 -8.98 7.76 -5.72
CA GLY A 400 -7.54 7.95 -5.55
C GLY A 400 -7.24 9.37 -5.13
N LEU A 401 -6.39 9.55 -4.13
CA LEU A 401 -6.01 10.84 -3.57
C LEU A 401 -4.51 10.94 -3.40
N LEU A 402 -3.91 11.96 -4.00
CA LEU A 402 -2.62 12.50 -3.59
C LEU A 402 -2.84 13.91 -3.04
N THR A 403 -2.30 14.21 -1.86
CA THR A 403 -2.29 15.58 -1.34
C THR A 403 -0.93 15.97 -0.79
N ASP A 404 -0.53 17.19 -1.08
CA ASP A 404 0.64 17.89 -0.52
C ASP A 404 0.16 19.21 0.13
N GLN A 405 0.87 19.71 1.15
CA GLN A 405 0.43 20.82 2.01
C GLN A 405 1.38 22.00 2.17
N ASP A 406 2.63 21.89 1.76
CA ASP A 406 3.62 22.99 1.81
C ASP A 406 4.86 22.50 1.03
N GLY A 407 5.40 23.25 0.09
CA GLY A 407 6.49 22.70 -0.72
C GLY A 407 6.69 23.32 -2.09
N TRP A 408 7.94 23.39 -2.55
CA TRP A 408 8.21 23.63 -3.97
C TRP A 408 8.41 22.28 -4.65
N ASP A 409 7.33 21.72 -5.14
CA ASP A 409 7.23 20.32 -5.49
C ASP A 409 7.43 20.08 -6.97
N THR A 410 7.81 18.85 -7.28
CA THR A 410 7.90 18.38 -8.66
C THR A 410 7.15 17.08 -8.86
N TYR A 411 6.16 17.14 -9.76
CA TYR A 411 5.32 16.02 -10.17
C TYR A 411 5.65 15.59 -11.59
N VAL A 412 6.29 14.44 -11.74
CA VAL A 412 6.51 13.76 -13.03
C VAL A 412 5.52 12.62 -13.13
N GLY A 413 4.43 12.87 -13.86
CA GLY A 413 3.32 11.94 -14.02
C GLY A 413 3.53 10.90 -15.11
N ALA A 414 2.48 10.10 -15.32
CA ALA A 414 2.38 9.19 -16.45
C ALA A 414 1.56 9.82 -17.58
N PRO A 415 2.05 9.79 -18.83
CA PRO A 415 1.34 10.40 -19.95
C PRO A 415 0.01 9.72 -20.24
N PRO A 416 -0.99 10.48 -20.72
CA PRO A 416 -2.24 9.90 -21.17
C PRO A 416 -1.98 8.82 -22.23
N ALA A 417 -2.44 7.61 -21.96
CA ALA A 417 -2.25 6.47 -22.84
C ALA A 417 -3.51 5.61 -22.90
N THR A 418 -3.80 5.09 -24.09
CA THR A 418 -4.96 4.22 -24.32
C THR A 418 -4.48 2.82 -24.61
N GLN A 419 -4.98 1.83 -23.85
CA GLN A 419 -4.67 0.42 -24.09
C GLN A 419 -5.94 -0.36 -24.49
N PRO A 420 -5.85 -1.28 -25.46
CA PRO A 420 -6.92 -2.23 -25.74
C PRO A 420 -7.06 -3.20 -24.57
N PHE A 421 -8.27 -3.36 -24.03
CA PHE A 421 -8.54 -4.39 -23.02
C PHE A 421 -9.24 -5.61 -23.64
N ALA A 422 -10.39 -5.37 -24.27
CA ALA A 422 -11.09 -6.37 -25.07
C ALA A 422 -11.89 -5.63 -26.15
N PRO A 423 -11.81 -6.00 -27.45
CA PRO A 423 -12.59 -5.31 -28.48
C PRO A 423 -14.09 -5.29 -28.13
N PRO A 424 -14.78 -4.12 -28.14
CA PRO A 424 -14.36 -2.78 -28.57
C PRO A 424 -13.88 -1.82 -27.45
N VAL A 425 -13.67 -2.30 -26.22
CA VAL A 425 -13.32 -1.51 -25.03
C VAL A 425 -11.84 -1.09 -25.04
N GLN A 426 -11.63 0.22 -24.95
CA GLN A 426 -10.33 0.87 -24.76
C GLN A 426 -10.28 1.42 -23.32
N PHE A 427 -9.18 1.18 -22.62
CA PHE A 427 -8.95 1.79 -21.31
C PHE A 427 -8.03 2.99 -21.46
N LEU A 428 -8.52 4.14 -21.01
CA LEU A 428 -7.72 5.36 -20.92
C LEU A 428 -7.01 5.40 -19.57
N HIS A 429 -5.72 5.69 -19.62
CA HIS A 429 -4.87 5.86 -18.47
C HIS A 429 -4.25 7.24 -18.41
N SER A 430 -4.00 7.73 -17.21
CA SER A 430 -3.28 8.98 -16.94
C SER A 430 -2.91 9.05 -15.45
N SER A 431 -2.28 10.16 -15.04
CA SER A 431 -1.92 10.52 -13.66
C SER A 431 -2.49 11.89 -13.24
N GLN A 432 -2.05 12.41 -12.09
CA GLN A 432 -2.29 13.77 -11.59
C GLN A 432 -3.77 14.08 -11.42
N GLY A 433 -4.38 13.29 -10.54
CA GLY A 433 -5.80 13.38 -10.20
C GLY A 433 -6.70 12.88 -11.33
N PHE A 434 -6.26 11.89 -12.10
CA PHE A 434 -7.07 11.35 -13.19
C PHE A 434 -8.10 10.33 -12.70
N GLY A 435 -9.38 10.62 -12.91
CA GLY A 435 -10.48 9.69 -12.62
C GLY A 435 -11.14 9.15 -13.87
N CYS A 436 -11.45 7.85 -13.91
CA CYS A 436 -11.94 7.19 -15.12
C CYS A 436 -12.85 5.99 -14.78
N SER A 437 -13.79 5.66 -15.67
CA SER A 437 -14.74 4.55 -15.52
C SER A 437 -15.52 4.58 -14.19
N GLY A 438 -16.09 5.73 -13.82
CA GLY A 438 -16.81 5.94 -12.57
C GLY A 438 -15.91 6.24 -11.36
N GLY A 439 -14.59 6.12 -11.51
CA GLY A 439 -13.63 6.49 -10.47
C GLY A 439 -13.42 8.00 -10.35
N THR A 440 -12.98 8.43 -9.17
CA THR A 440 -12.55 9.81 -8.89
C THR A 440 -11.06 9.79 -8.62
N GLY A 441 -10.30 10.52 -9.42
CA GLY A 441 -8.90 10.80 -9.12
C GLY A 441 -8.77 12.23 -8.63
N GLU A 442 -7.93 12.44 -7.63
CA GLU A 442 -7.70 13.73 -7.01
C GLU A 442 -6.21 13.94 -6.71
N LEU A 443 -5.67 15.04 -7.20
CA LEU A 443 -4.39 15.60 -6.74
C LEU A 443 -4.67 16.98 -6.17
N ARG A 444 -4.25 17.22 -4.93
CA ARG A 444 -4.36 18.52 -4.26
C ARG A 444 -2.99 18.93 -3.75
N ASP A 445 -2.48 19.98 -4.33
CA ASP A 445 -1.30 20.68 -3.86
C ASP A 445 -1.77 21.96 -3.18
N THR A 446 -1.30 22.19 -1.97
CA THR A 446 -1.63 23.38 -1.19
C THR A 446 -0.37 23.88 -0.51
N GLY A 447 -0.23 25.18 -0.27
CA GLY A 447 0.99 25.73 0.32
C GLY A 447 1.29 27.17 -0.11
N LEU A 448 0.65 27.63 -1.19
CA LEU A 448 0.86 28.93 -1.84
C LEU A 448 2.29 29.10 -2.39
N ASP A 449 2.84 28.02 -2.91
CA ASP A 449 4.18 27.78 -3.41
C ASP A 449 4.20 27.56 -4.93
N HIS A 450 5.40 27.29 -5.48
CA HIS A 450 5.63 27.22 -6.92
C HIS A 450 6.01 25.81 -7.36
N ASP A 451 5.07 25.14 -8.03
CA ASP A 451 5.20 23.71 -8.34
C ASP A 451 5.38 23.41 -9.83
N VAL A 452 5.93 22.23 -10.09
CA VAL A 452 6.28 21.80 -11.44
C VAL A 452 5.58 20.49 -11.81
N TYR A 453 4.65 20.59 -12.75
CA TYR A 453 3.92 19.44 -13.29
C TYR A 453 4.43 19.05 -14.68
N ARG A 454 4.77 17.76 -14.86
CA ARG A 454 5.31 17.22 -16.12
C ARG A 454 4.69 15.88 -16.46
N GLU A 455 4.77 15.54 -17.74
CA GLU A 455 4.47 14.21 -18.31
C GLU A 455 3.07 13.64 -18.08
N GLY A 456 2.20 14.30 -17.31
CA GLY A 456 0.79 13.95 -17.11
C GLY A 456 -0.17 14.69 -18.07
N PRO A 457 -1.46 14.79 -17.70
CA PRO A 457 -2.40 15.67 -18.39
C PRO A 457 -1.95 17.13 -18.24
N THR A 458 -2.53 18.06 -19.01
CA THR A 458 -2.22 19.48 -18.84
C THR A 458 -2.58 19.95 -17.44
N ARG A 459 -1.54 20.29 -16.66
CA ARG A 459 -1.54 20.82 -15.29
C ARG A 459 -0.50 21.93 -15.19
N ALA A 460 -0.71 22.84 -14.25
CA ALA A 460 0.18 23.96 -13.98
C ALA A 460 -0.05 24.49 -12.57
N ASP A 461 0.96 25.14 -12.03
CA ASP A 461 0.93 25.94 -10.80
C ASP A 461 -0.24 26.96 -10.83
N GLY A 462 -0.98 27.04 -9.72
CA GLY A 462 -2.17 27.86 -9.51
C GLY A 462 -3.40 27.46 -10.32
N MET A 463 -3.42 26.23 -10.85
CA MET A 463 -4.53 25.71 -11.67
C MET A 463 -5.51 24.89 -10.82
N SER A 464 -6.80 25.08 -11.06
CA SER A 464 -7.84 24.17 -10.57
C SER A 464 -8.61 23.59 -11.75
N VAL A 465 -8.71 22.25 -11.79
CA VAL A 465 -9.44 21.50 -12.81
C VAL A 465 -10.38 20.52 -12.13
N THR A 466 -11.66 20.60 -12.48
CA THR A 466 -12.63 19.54 -12.23
C THR A 466 -13.20 19.12 -13.58
N GLN A 467 -12.89 17.90 -14.02
CA GLN A 467 -13.25 17.41 -15.35
C GLN A 467 -13.96 16.06 -15.27
N VAL A 468 -15.08 15.95 -15.97
CA VAL A 468 -15.79 14.68 -16.17
C VAL A 468 -15.18 13.95 -17.38
N GLN A 469 -14.70 12.72 -17.17
CA GLN A 469 -14.05 11.87 -18.19
C GLN A 469 -15.06 10.90 -18.81
N THR A 470 -15.74 11.36 -19.86
CA THR A 470 -16.66 10.53 -20.67
C THR A 470 -15.99 9.53 -21.63
N PRO A 471 -14.73 9.70 -22.11
CA PRO A 471 -14.11 8.75 -23.04
C PRO A 471 -13.80 7.37 -22.45
N CYS A 472 -13.74 7.27 -21.12
CA CYS A 472 -13.39 6.05 -20.39
C CYS A 472 -14.49 4.99 -20.38
N ALA A 473 -15.72 5.43 -20.19
CA ALA A 473 -16.93 4.63 -20.18
C ALA A 473 -18.11 5.61 -20.27
N PRO A 474 -18.81 5.70 -21.40
CA PRO A 474 -19.85 6.70 -21.61
C PRO A 474 -20.99 6.63 -20.58
N ASP A 475 -21.31 5.42 -20.12
CA ASP A 475 -22.37 5.17 -19.12
C ASP A 475 -21.87 5.32 -17.67
N ALA A 476 -20.57 5.57 -17.49
CA ALA A 476 -19.86 5.59 -16.21
C ALA A 476 -18.71 6.61 -16.23
N PRO A 477 -18.98 7.91 -16.39
CA PRO A 477 -17.90 8.87 -16.52
C PRO A 477 -17.10 8.95 -15.21
N GLY A 478 -15.77 9.04 -15.33
CA GLY A 478 -14.92 9.33 -14.17
C GLY A 478 -14.85 10.83 -13.86
N VAL A 479 -14.28 11.18 -12.71
CA VAL A 479 -14.06 12.58 -12.32
C VAL A 479 -12.57 12.80 -12.03
N SER A 480 -11.95 13.71 -12.78
CA SER A 480 -10.60 14.18 -12.50
C SER A 480 -10.66 15.47 -11.71
N VAL A 481 -9.98 15.51 -10.56
CA VAL A 481 -9.83 16.70 -9.72
C VAL A 481 -8.34 17.00 -9.60
N PHE A 482 -7.98 18.23 -9.94
CA PHE A 482 -6.67 18.77 -9.71
C PHE A 482 -6.85 20.15 -9.07
N LEU A 483 -6.15 20.40 -7.98
CA LEU A 483 -6.13 21.69 -7.33
C LEU A 483 -4.71 21.98 -6.93
N ASP A 484 -4.28 23.17 -7.28
CA ASP A 484 -3.03 23.79 -6.86
C ASP A 484 -3.40 25.23 -6.48
N ASP A 485 -3.02 25.65 -5.27
CA ASP A 485 -3.30 26.99 -4.74
C ASP A 485 -2.12 27.97 -4.85
N GLY A 486 -1.04 27.54 -5.52
CA GLY A 486 0.13 28.32 -5.85
C GLY A 486 -0.13 29.55 -6.74
N PRO A 487 0.84 30.48 -6.83
CA PRO A 487 0.70 31.67 -7.63
C PRO A 487 0.86 31.34 -9.11
N ARG A 488 -0.23 31.55 -9.86
CA ARG A 488 -0.30 31.33 -11.31
C ARG A 488 0.95 31.81 -12.07
N SER A 489 1.58 30.85 -12.74
CA SER A 489 2.70 31.05 -13.67
C SER A 489 2.42 31.93 -14.89
#